data_AF-A0A066ZYQ3-F1
#
_entry.id   AF-A0A066ZYQ3-F1
#
_cell.length_a   1.000
_cell.length_b   1.000
_cell.length_c   1.000
_cell.angle_alpha   90.00
_cell.angle_beta   90.00
_cell.angle_gamma   90.00
#
_symmetry.space_group_name_H-M   'P 1'
#
loop_
_entity.id
_entity.type
_entity.pdbx_description
1 polymer ?
#
loop_
_entity_poly.entity_id
_entity_poly.type
_entity_poly.pdbx_seq_one_letter_code
_entity_poly.pdbx_strand_id
1 'polypeptide(L)'
;MIILTCCLSFSAQSDDSIMPGKKLHDDANCMRCHARLGYNTDKTIRMNIHSIKDLKRAVDFCNHNLNVGWFDDEVSEVVDYLNKTYYKLPN
;
A
#
# COMPACT_ATOMS: atom_id res chain seq x y z
N MET A 1 -40.78 34.47 1.73
CA MET A 1 -39.47 34.12 1.13
C MET A 1 -39.26 32.64 1.34
N ILE A 2 -39.76 31.82 0.40
CA ILE A 2 -39.72 30.36 0.45
C ILE A 2 -38.95 29.91 -0.78
N ILE A 3 -37.69 29.52 -0.63
CA ILE A 3 -36.97 28.53 -1.46
C ILE A 3 -35.84 27.99 -0.55
N LEU A 4 -36.11 27.00 0.30
CA LEU A 4 -35.87 25.58 0.01
C LEU A 4 -34.68 25.36 -0.92
N THR A 5 -33.46 25.35 -0.39
CA THR A 5 -32.30 24.87 -1.18
C THR A 5 -31.45 23.92 -0.36
N CYS A 6 -31.78 22.64 -0.58
CA CYS A 6 -30.90 21.49 -0.73
C CYS A 6 -29.80 21.29 0.33
N CYS A 7 -30.07 20.38 1.26
CA CYS A 7 -29.04 19.60 1.93
C CYS A 7 -28.12 19.00 0.85
N LEU A 8 -26.89 19.50 0.77
CA LEU A 8 -25.81 18.80 0.09
C LEU A 8 -25.47 17.59 0.95
N SER A 9 -26.20 16.50 0.74
CA SER A 9 -25.76 15.18 1.15
C SER A 9 -24.48 14.89 0.37
N PHE A 10 -23.33 15.08 1.03
CA PHE A 10 -22.07 14.53 0.55
C PHE A 10 -22.16 13.01 0.74
N SER A 11 -22.75 12.33 -0.24
CA SER A 11 -22.62 10.89 -0.35
C SER A 11 -21.19 10.60 -0.80
N ALA A 12 -20.28 10.48 0.16
CA ALA A 12 -19.01 9.81 -0.04
C ALA A 12 -19.29 8.32 -0.25
N GLN A 13 -19.72 7.96 -1.46
CA GLN A 13 -19.72 6.57 -1.89
C GLN A 13 -18.32 6.25 -2.41
N SER A 14 -17.51 5.68 -1.53
CA SER A 14 -16.28 4.99 -1.93
C SER A 14 -16.44 3.52 -1.59
N ASP A 15 -17.14 2.80 -2.46
CA ASP A 15 -17.24 1.36 -2.44
C ASP A 15 -16.52 0.81 -3.67
N ASP A 16 -15.24 0.46 -3.46
CA ASP A 16 -14.66 -0.82 -3.90
C ASP A 16 -13.27 -0.95 -3.24
N SER A 17 -13.20 -1.60 -2.07
CA SER A 17 -11.96 -2.00 -1.38
C SER A 17 -10.85 -0.93 -1.29
N ILE A 18 -11.06 0.14 -0.52
CA ILE A 18 -9.98 1.08 -0.18
C ILE A 18 -8.86 0.28 0.48
N MET A 19 -7.74 0.12 -0.22
CA MET A 19 -6.50 -0.35 0.37
C MET A 19 -5.69 0.88 0.78
N PRO A 20 -5.76 1.32 2.04
CA PRO A 20 -5.06 2.53 2.48
C PRO A 20 -3.55 2.46 2.18
N GLY A 21 -2.98 1.25 2.24
CA GLY A 21 -1.61 0.97 1.82
C GLY A 21 -1.25 1.32 0.38
N LYS A 22 -2.20 1.38 -0.55
CA LYS A 22 -1.93 1.86 -1.92
C LYS A 22 -1.53 3.32 -1.92
N LYS A 23 -2.24 4.15 -1.14
CA LYS A 23 -1.96 5.58 -1.06
C LYS A 23 -0.58 5.80 -0.44
N LEU A 24 -0.29 5.10 0.66
CA LEU A 24 1.02 5.13 1.31
C LEU A 24 2.13 4.71 0.33
N HIS A 25 1.94 3.60 -0.39
CA HIS A 25 2.88 3.15 -1.43
C HIS A 25 3.16 4.22 -2.50
N ASP A 26 2.11 4.87 -3.01
CA ASP A 26 2.23 5.89 -4.04
C ASP A 26 2.93 7.15 -3.50
N ASP A 27 2.56 7.61 -2.30
CA ASP A 27 3.14 8.77 -1.63
C ASP A 27 4.64 8.57 -1.31
N ALA A 28 5.03 7.36 -0.88
CA ALA A 28 6.43 6.98 -0.67
C ALA A 28 7.22 6.78 -1.96
N ASN A 29 6.58 6.90 -3.12
CA ASN A 29 7.19 6.76 -4.44
C ASN A 29 7.93 5.43 -4.61
N CYS A 30 7.35 4.31 -4.14
CA CYS A 30 7.99 3.00 -4.20
C CYS A 30 8.40 2.61 -5.64
N MET A 31 7.62 3.03 -6.63
CA MET A 31 7.88 2.77 -8.05
C MET A 31 9.13 3.47 -8.59
N ARG A 32 9.69 4.48 -7.89
CA ARG A 32 10.96 5.11 -8.28
C ARG A 32 12.09 4.09 -8.42
N CYS A 33 12.10 3.05 -7.57
CA CYS A 33 13.08 1.96 -7.63
C CYS A 33 12.48 0.67 -8.24
N HIS A 34 11.19 0.42 -8.04
CA HIS A 34 10.56 -0.84 -8.44
C HIS A 34 10.01 -0.87 -9.87
N ALA A 35 9.83 0.28 -10.55
CA ALA A 35 9.24 0.32 -11.89
C ALA A 35 9.98 -0.53 -12.94
N ARG A 36 11.31 -0.68 -12.79
CA ARG A 36 12.12 -1.42 -13.77
C ARG A 36 11.94 -2.94 -13.69
N LEU A 37 11.82 -3.49 -12.48
CA LEU A 37 11.81 -4.94 -12.26
C LEU A 37 10.45 -5.46 -11.78
N GLY A 38 9.54 -4.57 -11.41
CA GLY A 38 8.28 -4.92 -10.77
C GLY A 38 8.47 -5.47 -9.37
N TYR A 39 7.40 -6.08 -8.85
CA TYR A 39 7.39 -6.85 -7.61
C TYR A 39 7.28 -8.33 -7.93
N ASN A 40 7.85 -9.16 -7.06
CA ASN A 40 7.72 -10.63 -7.11
C ASN A 40 8.09 -11.26 -8.47
N THR A 41 9.12 -10.74 -9.12
CA THR A 41 9.72 -11.32 -10.33
C THR A 41 11.01 -12.08 -10.01
N ASP A 42 11.43 -12.99 -10.89
CA ASP A 42 12.71 -13.72 -10.80
C ASP A 42 13.94 -12.81 -10.61
N LYS A 43 13.81 -11.53 -10.98
CA LYS A 43 14.88 -10.53 -10.83
C LYS A 43 14.85 -9.80 -9.47
N THR A 44 13.76 -9.93 -8.71
CA THR A 44 13.51 -9.25 -7.41
C THR A 44 13.46 -10.17 -6.19
N ILE A 45 13.58 -11.49 -6.38
CA ILE A 45 13.65 -12.53 -5.33
C ILE A 45 14.89 -12.41 -4.41
N ARG A 46 15.75 -11.39 -4.56
CA ARG A 46 16.94 -11.20 -3.70
C ARG A 46 16.62 -11.13 -2.20
N MET A 47 15.44 -10.62 -1.82
CA MET A 47 14.99 -10.59 -0.42
C MET A 47 14.29 -11.87 0.05
N ASN A 48 14.15 -12.87 -0.84
CA ASN A 48 13.65 -14.21 -0.53
C ASN A 48 12.32 -14.20 0.23
N ILE A 49 11.32 -13.52 -0.34
CA ILE A 49 10.01 -13.28 0.29
C ILE A 49 9.12 -14.53 0.10
N HIS A 50 8.89 -15.26 1.19
CA HIS A 50 8.06 -16.48 1.18
C HIS A 50 6.84 -16.41 2.11
N SER A 51 6.72 -15.35 2.90
CA SER A 51 5.65 -15.18 3.88
C SER A 51 5.31 -13.70 4.07
N ILE A 52 4.13 -13.41 4.62
CA ILE A 52 3.71 -12.06 5.01
C ILE A 52 4.75 -11.41 5.93
N LYS A 53 5.32 -12.18 6.85
CA LYS A 53 6.38 -11.72 7.76
C LYS A 53 7.62 -11.27 7.00
N ASP A 54 7.99 -11.97 5.93
CA ASP A 54 9.14 -11.59 5.11
C ASP A 54 8.85 -10.33 4.30
N LEU A 55 7.64 -10.23 3.75
CA LEU A 55 7.20 -9.04 3.02
C LEU A 55 7.21 -7.81 3.94
N LYS A 56 6.66 -7.95 5.15
CA LYS A 56 6.69 -6.89 6.17
C LYS A 56 8.11 -6.45 6.49
N ARG A 57 9.03 -7.40 6.70
CA ARG A 57 10.44 -7.08 6.94
C ARG A 57 11.07 -6.26 5.81
N ALA A 58 10.73 -6.58 4.56
CA ALA A 58 11.24 -5.82 3.41
C ALA A 58 10.66 -4.41 3.33
N VAL A 59 9.36 -4.24 3.62
CA VAL A 59 8.73 -2.91 3.67
C VAL A 59 9.29 -2.09 4.83
N ASP A 60 9.45 -2.67 6.02
CA ASP A 60 10.08 -2.03 7.18
C ASP A 60 11.52 -1.59 6.87
N PHE A 61 12.28 -2.43 6.18
CA PHE A 61 13.62 -2.06 5.74
C PHE A 61 13.59 -0.80 4.87
N CYS A 62 12.69 -0.72 3.88
CA CYS A 62 12.54 0.47 3.04
C CYS A 62 12.08 1.69 3.87
N ASN A 63 11.09 1.52 4.76
CA ASN A 63 10.59 2.58 5.63
C ASN A 63 11.72 3.22 6.43
N HIS A 64 12.58 2.41 7.06
CA HIS A 64 13.69 2.91 7.87
C HIS A 64 14.83 3.51 7.04
N ASN A 65 15.26 2.83 5.97
CA ASN A 65 16.43 3.27 5.19
C ASN A 65 16.13 4.50 4.32
N LEU A 66 14.86 4.74 3.99
CA LEU A 66 14.42 5.93 3.27
C LEU A 66 13.81 6.99 4.20
N ASN A 67 13.81 6.74 5.52
CA ASN A 67 13.22 7.61 6.54
C ASN A 67 11.79 8.05 6.20
N VAL A 68 10.96 7.12 5.72
CA VAL A 68 9.57 7.40 5.33
C VAL A 68 8.73 7.78 6.56
N GLY A 69 8.99 7.13 7.70
CA GLY A 69 8.44 7.52 9.01
C GLY A 69 7.11 6.85 9.37
N TRP A 70 6.76 5.75 8.71
CA TRP A 70 5.53 5.02 9.00
C TRP A 70 5.59 4.26 10.32
N PHE A 71 4.44 4.17 10.97
CA PHE A 71 4.18 3.27 12.10
C PHE A 71 3.88 1.84 11.62
N ASP A 72 3.78 0.91 12.57
CA ASP A 72 3.65 -0.53 12.29
C ASP A 72 2.35 -0.91 11.55
N ASP A 73 1.27 -0.19 11.85
CA ASP A 73 -0.04 -0.31 11.19
C ASP A 73 0.03 0.18 9.74
N GLU A 74 0.59 1.34 9.49
CA GLU A 74 0.79 1.89 8.14
C GLU A 74 1.69 0.97 7.27
N VAL A 75 2.74 0.41 7.87
CA VAL A 75 3.56 -0.62 7.20
C VAL A 75 2.69 -1.84 6.86
N SER A 76 1.87 -2.29 7.80
CA SER A 76 1.00 -3.46 7.59
C SER A 76 -0.02 -3.22 6.49
N GLU A 77 -0.58 -2.01 6.38
CA GLU A 77 -1.47 -1.64 5.28
C GLU A 77 -0.78 -1.72 3.91
N VAL A 78 0.46 -1.25 3.82
CA VAL A 78 1.27 -1.35 2.59
C VAL A 78 1.59 -2.82 2.27
N VAL A 79 1.89 -3.63 3.28
CA VAL A 79 2.11 -5.07 3.11
C VAL A 79 0.86 -5.76 2.59
N ASP A 80 -0.31 -5.45 3.13
CA ASP A 80 -1.58 -5.99 2.66
C ASP A 80 -1.86 -5.60 1.21
N TYR A 81 -1.61 -4.33 0.86
CA TYR A 81 -1.69 -3.86 -0.51
C TYR A 81 -0.76 -4.65 -1.44
N LEU A 82 0.52 -4.74 -1.09
CA LEU A 82 1.51 -5.44 -1.91
C LEU A 82 1.21 -6.93 -2.02
N ASN A 83 0.75 -7.56 -0.95
CA ASN A 83 0.39 -8.97 -0.96
C ASN A 83 -0.83 -9.22 -1.85
N LYS A 84 -1.89 -8.43 -1.67
CA LYS A 84 -3.12 -8.55 -2.46
C LYS A 84 -2.89 -8.22 -3.93
N THR A 85 -1.98 -7.32 -4.27
CA THR A 85 -1.75 -6.93 -5.68
C THR A 85 -0.69 -7.78 -6.37
N TYR A 86 0.44 -8.09 -5.71
CA TYR A 86 1.63 -8.64 -6.37
C TYR A 86 2.10 -10.00 -5.83
N TYR A 87 2.12 -10.19 -4.51
CA TYR A 87 2.81 -11.37 -3.94
C TYR A 87 1.92 -12.61 -3.75
N LYS A 88 0.64 -12.44 -3.40
CA LYS A 88 -0.35 -13.52 -3.24
C LYS A 88 0.09 -14.63 -2.26
N LEU A 89 0.81 -14.26 -1.21
CA LEU A 89 1.25 -15.16 -0.15
C LEU A 89 0.05 -15.58 0.70
N PRO A 90 0.05 -16.82 1.23
CA PRO A 90 -0.96 -17.25 2.18
C PRO A 90 -0.83 -16.45 3.48
N ASN A 91 -1.99 -16.11 4.07
CA ASN A 91 -2.09 -15.49 5.38
C ASN A 91 -2.07 -16.54 6.49
#